data_AF-A0A1V6B1S3-F1
#
_entry.id   AF-A0A1V6B1S3-F1
#
_cell.length_a   1.000
_cell.length_b   1.000
_cell.length_c   1.000
_cell.angle_alpha   90.00
_cell.angle_beta   90.00
_cell.angle_gamma   90.00
#
_symmetry.space_group_name_H-M   'P 1'
#
loop_
_entity.id
_entity.type
_entity.pdbx_description
1 polymer ?
#
loop_
_entity_poly.entity_id
_entity_poly.type
_entity_poly.pdbx_seq_one_letter_code
_entity_poly.pdbx_strand_id
1 'polypeptide(L)'
;MNEHDKNRVRGRAAVRWLIAAAFIAGVALSGLFAGMANRAGLFFLFLGTAASVLTGFSRSEIREAFRLAAGKSGTPEARREAASFWEAAARNAWALGVMGSLLNFTVVLGGGSGGIADISDRMIQSFIVTFYGLVLAVLLLVPAMKISGLAGNGEPGPGPRPSRGGPFLFERVTGYVLFAVVLGLTVLSLVRSVPPGGPLPAAEVMLHGPAALFIFGGSIALALFLGTGRGAWTFGFGMTGLAALFLGLIQTMFGFVHTDIKEISAAIAFIISSSLYALLGLVLVAAPLEDRKRPDGGDQPGRLSRVLWMAFPFVAFIFLVLSWILVITPMKRTG
;
A
#
# COMPACT_ATOMS: atom_id res chain seq x y z
N MET A 1 39.08 -9.41 17.38
CA MET A 1 38.83 -8.87 16.03
C MET A 1 39.00 -7.36 16.10
N ASN A 2 40.04 -6.82 15.45
CA ASN A 2 40.49 -5.44 15.64
C ASN A 2 39.48 -4.41 15.11
N GLU A 3 39.44 -3.26 15.77
CA GLU A 3 38.55 -2.12 15.47
C GLU A 3 38.69 -1.63 14.02
N HIS A 4 39.88 -1.79 13.45
CA HIS A 4 40.21 -1.51 12.05
C HIS A 4 39.43 -2.38 11.04
N ASP A 5 39.16 -3.65 11.33
CA ASP A 5 38.39 -4.54 10.45
C ASP A 5 36.89 -4.24 10.50
N LYS A 6 36.38 -3.87 11.68
CA LYS A 6 34.97 -3.50 11.88
C LYS A 6 34.60 -2.24 11.08
N ASN A 7 35.52 -1.27 11.02
CA ASN A 7 35.37 -0.05 10.22
C ASN A 7 35.51 -0.29 8.71
N ARG A 8 36.38 -1.21 8.28
CA ARG A 8 36.52 -1.61 6.86
C ARG A 8 35.27 -2.30 6.31
N VAL A 9 34.66 -3.18 7.11
CA VAL A 9 33.42 -3.89 6.73
C VAL A 9 32.22 -2.93 6.69
N ARG A 10 32.10 -2.02 7.66
CA ARG A 10 31.07 -0.95 7.65
C ARG A 10 31.24 0.01 6.48
N GLY A 11 32.48 0.39 6.14
CA GLY A 11 32.79 1.25 5.00
C GLY A 11 32.41 0.62 3.66
N ARG A 12 32.74 -0.66 3.45
CA ARG A 12 32.35 -1.38 2.21
C ARG A 12 30.85 -1.59 2.07
N ALA A 13 30.14 -1.81 3.18
CA ALA A 13 28.68 -1.88 3.16
C ALA A 13 28.07 -0.52 2.80
N ALA A 14 28.52 0.57 3.43
CA ALA A 14 28.03 1.93 3.16
C ALA A 14 28.27 2.37 1.71
N VAL A 15 29.43 2.03 1.12
CA VAL A 15 29.73 2.32 -0.30
C VAL A 15 28.80 1.56 -1.24
N ARG A 16 28.51 0.28 -0.99
CA ARG A 16 27.54 -0.49 -1.78
C ARG A 16 26.12 0.10 -1.72
N TRP A 17 25.73 0.64 -0.57
CA TRP A 17 24.44 1.30 -0.38
C TRP A 17 24.36 2.66 -1.03
N LEU A 18 25.44 3.44 -0.99
CA LEU A 18 25.55 4.69 -1.74
C LEU A 18 25.46 4.42 -3.25
N ILE A 19 26.08 3.35 -3.74
CA ILE A 19 25.99 2.95 -5.15
C ILE A 19 24.57 2.50 -5.51
N ALA A 20 23.89 1.71 -4.67
CA ALA A 20 22.52 1.28 -4.93
C ALA A 20 21.51 2.45 -4.85
N ALA A 21 21.64 3.32 -3.86
CA ALA A 21 20.81 4.51 -3.72
C ALA A 21 21.10 5.53 -4.83
N ALA A 22 22.36 5.71 -5.23
CA ALA A 22 22.74 6.56 -6.37
C ALA A 22 22.31 5.94 -7.71
N PHE A 23 22.25 4.62 -7.83
CA PHE A 23 21.70 3.95 -9.01
C PHE A 23 20.19 4.15 -9.10
N ILE A 24 19.45 3.97 -8.00
CA ILE A 24 18.00 4.22 -7.96
C ILE A 24 17.68 5.71 -8.15
N ALA A 25 18.41 6.60 -7.48
CA ALA A 25 18.27 8.04 -7.65
C ALA A 25 18.69 8.48 -9.05
N GLY A 26 19.76 7.91 -9.61
CA GLY A 26 20.21 8.13 -10.98
C GLY A 26 19.18 7.67 -11.99
N VAL A 27 18.55 6.51 -11.80
CA VAL A 27 17.46 6.01 -12.65
C VAL A 27 16.22 6.92 -12.53
N ALA A 28 15.88 7.41 -11.34
CA ALA A 28 14.76 8.33 -11.12
C ALA A 28 15.01 9.77 -11.62
N LEU A 29 16.26 10.27 -11.56
CA LEU A 29 16.66 11.65 -11.88
C LEU A 29 17.27 11.81 -13.29
N SER A 30 17.66 10.72 -13.96
CA SER A 30 18.31 10.75 -15.28
C SER A 30 17.42 11.24 -16.42
N GLY A 31 16.13 11.53 -16.18
CA GLY A 31 15.22 11.97 -17.23
C GLY A 31 14.84 10.89 -18.25
N LEU A 32 15.40 9.67 -18.15
CA LEU A 32 14.98 8.46 -18.89
C LEU A 32 13.47 8.17 -18.77
N PHE A 33 12.86 8.74 -17.73
CA PHE A 33 11.47 8.59 -17.34
C PHE A 33 10.70 9.91 -17.27
N ALA A 34 11.15 10.96 -17.97
CA ALA A 34 10.44 12.25 -17.99
C ALA A 34 8.97 12.13 -18.46
N GLY A 35 8.64 11.11 -19.27
CA GLY A 35 7.26 10.75 -19.65
C GLY A 35 6.47 9.94 -18.61
N MET A 36 7.09 9.54 -17.50
CA MET A 36 6.50 8.68 -16.45
C MET A 36 5.94 9.46 -15.25
N ALA A 37 5.85 10.79 -15.34
CA ALA A 37 5.45 11.63 -14.22
C ALA A 37 3.93 11.61 -13.98
N ASN A 38 3.41 10.54 -13.34
CA ASN A 38 2.07 10.55 -12.77
C ASN A 38 2.05 11.37 -11.48
N ARG A 39 1.95 12.69 -11.61
CA ARG A 39 2.05 13.65 -10.48
C ARG A 39 1.02 13.37 -9.39
N ALA A 40 -0.22 13.06 -9.76
CA ALA A 40 -1.29 12.77 -8.80
C ALA A 40 -1.03 11.45 -8.06
N GLY A 41 -0.62 10.39 -8.77
CA GLY A 41 -0.28 9.10 -8.16
C GLY A 41 0.95 9.18 -7.25
N LEU A 42 1.97 9.96 -7.63
CA LEU A 42 3.14 10.21 -6.78
C LEU A 42 2.79 11.04 -5.54
N PHE A 43 1.99 12.10 -5.70
CA PHE A 43 1.48 12.89 -4.58
C PHE A 43 0.74 12.00 -3.58
N PHE A 44 -0.16 11.16 -4.09
CA PHE A 44 -0.89 10.18 -3.30
C PHE A 44 0.03 9.22 -2.57
N LEU A 45 1.03 8.65 -3.26
CA LEU A 45 1.95 7.70 -2.66
C LEU A 45 2.75 8.31 -1.52
N PHE A 46 3.40 9.46 -1.74
CA PHE A 46 4.26 10.07 -0.72
C PHE A 46 3.47 10.61 0.46
N LEU A 47 2.44 11.43 0.21
CA LEU A 47 1.65 12.01 1.29
C LEU A 47 0.72 11.00 1.93
N GLY A 48 0.19 10.04 1.17
CA GLY A 48 -0.61 8.94 1.70
C GLY A 48 0.20 8.05 2.62
N THR A 49 1.46 7.75 2.28
CA THR A 49 2.36 6.97 3.17
C THR A 49 2.69 7.76 4.43
N ALA A 50 2.99 9.05 4.31
CA ALA A 50 3.21 9.91 5.48
C ALA A 50 1.97 9.99 6.38
N ALA A 51 0.79 10.17 5.78
CA ALA A 51 -0.48 10.25 6.49
C ALA A 51 -0.86 8.91 7.15
N SER A 52 -0.65 7.78 6.47
CA SER A 52 -0.97 6.47 7.02
C SER A 52 -0.09 6.15 8.23
N VAL A 53 1.19 6.51 8.19
CA VAL A 53 2.09 6.32 9.32
C VAL A 53 1.68 7.18 10.54
N LEU A 54 1.18 8.40 10.32
CA LEU A 54 0.66 9.26 11.39
C LEU A 54 -0.60 8.71 12.08
N THR A 55 -1.31 7.75 11.47
CA THR A 55 -2.44 7.09 12.13
C THR A 55 -2.02 6.04 13.16
N GLY A 56 -0.82 5.46 13.00
CA GLY A 56 -0.27 4.40 13.84
C GLY A 56 0.77 4.87 14.86
N PHE A 57 1.54 5.91 14.53
CA PHE A 57 2.72 6.35 15.29
C PHE A 57 2.65 7.83 15.68
N SER A 58 3.18 8.15 16.87
CA SER A 58 3.28 9.53 17.36
C SER A 58 4.42 10.30 16.72
N ARG A 59 4.34 11.64 16.67
CA ARG A 59 5.42 12.49 16.13
C ARG A 59 6.77 12.26 16.82
N SER A 60 6.75 11.96 18.12
CA SER A 60 7.94 11.61 18.89
C SER A 60 8.57 10.29 18.42
N GLU A 61 7.77 9.25 18.18
CA GLU A 61 8.24 7.95 17.69
C GLU A 61 8.80 8.07 16.27
N ILE A 62 8.13 8.84 15.40
CA ILE A 62 8.61 9.13 14.05
C ILE A 62 9.99 9.79 14.12
N ARG A 63 10.11 10.89 14.87
CA ARG A 63 11.37 11.62 15.02
C ARG A 63 12.49 10.74 15.57
N GLU A 64 12.17 9.86 16.52
CA GLU A 64 13.11 8.92 17.09
C GLU A 64 13.56 7.87 16.07
N ALA A 65 12.65 7.34 15.26
CA ALA A 65 12.98 6.39 14.20
C ALA A 65 13.91 6.99 13.13
N PHE A 66 13.72 8.25 12.75
CA PHE A 66 14.63 8.99 11.89
C PHE A 66 15.99 9.24 12.56
N ARG A 67 15.99 9.59 13.85
CA ARG A 67 17.22 9.79 14.65
C ARG A 67 18.09 8.54 14.68
N LEU A 68 17.48 7.37 14.87
CA LEU A 68 18.19 6.08 14.90
C LEU A 68 18.61 5.61 13.51
N ALA A 69 17.80 5.85 12.47
CA ALA A 69 18.18 5.57 11.08
C ALA A 69 19.44 6.35 10.66
N ALA A 70 19.57 7.60 11.12
CA ALA A 70 20.74 8.46 10.95
C ALA A 70 22.00 7.97 11.70
N GLY A 71 21.91 6.88 12.47
CA GLY A 71 23.05 6.22 13.10
C GLY A 71 23.33 6.67 14.53
N LYS A 72 22.42 7.42 15.17
CA LYS A 72 22.55 7.73 16.60
C LYS A 72 22.34 6.47 17.44
N SER A 73 23.00 6.42 18.60
CA SER A 73 22.80 5.35 19.57
C SER A 73 21.43 5.48 20.25
N GLY A 74 20.81 4.33 20.50
CA GLY A 74 19.56 4.21 21.24
C GLY A 74 19.53 2.89 22.02
N THR A 75 18.61 2.80 22.97
CA THR A 75 18.37 1.57 23.73
C THR A 75 17.89 0.44 22.80
N PRO A 76 18.04 -0.84 23.19
CA PRO A 76 17.53 -1.96 22.41
C PRO A 76 16.03 -1.84 22.09
N GLU A 77 15.24 -1.32 23.02
CA GLU A 77 13.80 -1.09 22.85
C GLU A 77 13.54 -0.02 21.80
N ALA A 78 14.19 1.15 21.91
CA ALA A 78 14.04 2.22 20.94
C ALA A 78 14.43 1.78 19.51
N ARG A 79 15.41 0.89 19.39
CA ARG A 79 15.78 0.28 18.10
C ARG A 79 14.69 -0.65 17.57
N ARG A 80 14.12 -1.52 18.40
CA ARG A 80 13.01 -2.41 18.00
C ARG A 80 11.79 -1.61 17.55
N GLU A 81 11.45 -0.55 18.29
CA GLU A 81 10.33 0.33 17.97
C GLU A 81 10.58 1.10 16.66
N ALA A 82 11.77 1.65 16.47
CA ALA A 82 12.14 2.30 15.22
C ALA A 82 12.12 1.33 14.04
N ALA A 83 12.60 0.10 14.21
CA ALA A 83 12.53 -0.92 13.16
C ALA A 83 11.07 -1.25 12.79
N SER A 84 10.20 -1.42 13.79
CA SER A 84 8.76 -1.68 13.54
C SER A 84 8.07 -0.53 12.80
N PHE A 85 8.44 0.72 13.10
CA PHE A 85 7.98 1.90 12.36
C PHE A 85 8.36 1.83 10.88
N TRP A 86 9.62 1.51 10.58
CA TRP A 86 10.13 1.45 9.20
C TRP A 86 9.51 0.28 8.42
N GLU A 87 9.28 -0.87 9.07
CA GLU A 87 8.54 -1.99 8.48
C GLU A 87 7.09 -1.63 8.16
N ALA A 88 6.40 -0.96 9.08
CA ALA A 88 5.03 -0.49 8.87
C ALA A 88 4.95 0.55 7.73
N ALA A 89 5.90 1.48 7.69
CA ALA A 89 5.97 2.47 6.61
C ALA A 89 6.21 1.81 5.24
N ALA A 90 7.13 0.83 5.17
CA ALA A 90 7.39 0.08 3.95
C ALA A 90 6.17 -0.70 3.45
N ARG A 91 5.49 -1.40 4.37
CA ARG A 91 4.25 -2.13 4.10
C ARG A 91 3.14 -1.23 3.59
N ASN A 92 2.95 -0.07 4.23
CA ASN A 92 1.94 0.90 3.82
C ASN A 92 2.27 1.49 2.44
N ALA A 93 3.54 1.83 2.17
CA ALA A 93 3.96 2.31 0.86
C ALA A 93 3.68 1.29 -0.26
N TRP A 94 3.89 0.00 0.01
CA TRP A 94 3.56 -1.07 -0.92
C TRP A 94 2.05 -1.11 -1.25
N ALA A 95 1.20 -1.18 -0.22
CA ALA A 95 -0.25 -1.21 -0.40
C ALA A 95 -0.79 0.06 -1.07
N LEU A 96 -0.26 1.23 -0.71
CA LEU A 96 -0.63 2.52 -1.28
C LEU A 96 -0.17 2.70 -2.73
N GLY A 97 0.97 2.12 -3.12
CA GLY A 97 1.40 2.09 -4.51
C GLY A 97 0.39 1.37 -5.40
N VAL A 98 -0.05 0.18 -4.98
CA VAL A 98 -1.07 -0.59 -5.70
C VAL A 98 -2.42 0.13 -5.70
N MET A 99 -2.82 0.70 -4.56
CA MET A 99 -4.07 1.46 -4.46
C MET A 99 -4.06 2.70 -5.37
N GLY A 100 -2.95 3.43 -5.43
CA GLY A 100 -2.80 4.58 -6.33
C GLY A 100 -2.92 4.19 -7.81
N SER A 101 -2.37 3.05 -8.20
CA SER A 101 -2.54 2.49 -9.55
C SER A 101 -4.00 2.14 -9.84
N LEU A 102 -4.69 1.48 -8.91
CA LEU A 102 -6.12 1.15 -9.05
C LEU A 102 -6.98 2.41 -9.19
N LEU A 103 -6.72 3.46 -8.39
CA LEU A 103 -7.42 4.74 -8.48
C LEU A 103 -7.23 5.40 -9.85
N ASN A 104 -5.99 5.51 -10.31
CA ASN A 104 -5.69 6.09 -11.62
C ASN A 104 -6.34 5.29 -12.75
N PHE A 105 -6.22 3.96 -12.70
CA PHE A 105 -6.78 3.05 -13.69
C PHE A 105 -8.31 3.18 -13.79
N THR A 106 -8.99 3.29 -12.65
CA THR A 106 -10.45 3.47 -12.59
C THR A 106 -10.88 4.78 -13.26
N VAL A 107 -10.13 5.87 -13.03
CA VAL A 107 -10.44 7.16 -13.62
C VAL A 107 -10.16 7.17 -15.12
N VAL A 108 -9.08 6.51 -15.57
CA VAL A 108 -8.77 6.34 -17.00
C VAL A 108 -9.87 5.54 -17.71
N LEU A 109 -10.40 4.48 -17.10
CA LEU A 109 -11.52 3.71 -17.65
C LEU A 109 -12.83 4.52 -17.75
N GLY A 110 -13.01 5.51 -16.87
CA GLY A 110 -14.16 6.44 -16.94
C GLY A 110 -13.98 7.63 -17.86
N GLY A 111 -12.82 7.75 -18.49
CA GLY A 111 -12.49 8.80 -19.42
C GLY A 111 -12.92 8.56 -20.85
N GLY A 112 -13.39 9.60 -21.54
CA GLY A 112 -13.51 9.59 -22.99
C GLY A 112 -12.13 9.42 -23.64
N SER A 113 -12.06 8.75 -24.80
CA SER A 113 -10.79 8.40 -25.45
C SER A 113 -10.58 9.07 -26.80
N GLY A 114 -9.33 9.40 -27.09
CA GLY A 114 -8.86 9.69 -28.46
C GLY A 114 -8.53 8.43 -29.27
N GLY A 115 -8.87 7.23 -28.77
CA GLY A 115 -8.54 5.92 -29.36
C GLY A 115 -7.90 4.93 -28.37
N ILE A 116 -7.72 3.67 -28.80
CA ILE A 116 -7.15 2.58 -27.97
C ILE A 116 -5.71 2.87 -27.53
N ALA A 117 -4.91 3.55 -28.37
CA ALA A 117 -3.54 3.90 -28.04
C ALA A 117 -3.45 4.91 -26.86
N ASP A 118 -4.32 5.93 -26.85
CA ASP A 118 -4.39 6.94 -25.78
C ASP A 118 -4.88 6.33 -24.46
N ILE A 119 -5.90 5.45 -24.51
CA ILE A 119 -6.35 4.68 -23.34
C ILE A 119 -5.20 3.81 -22.80
N SER A 120 -4.51 3.09 -23.69
CA SER A 120 -3.45 2.16 -23.31
C SER A 120 -2.27 2.89 -22.65
N ASP A 121 -1.85 4.04 -23.19
CA ASP A 121 -0.78 4.86 -22.61
C ASP A 121 -1.15 5.33 -21.19
N ARG A 122 -2.36 5.87 -21.00
CA ARG A 122 -2.84 6.32 -19.69
C ARG A 122 -3.00 5.17 -18.69
N MET A 123 -3.41 3.99 -19.15
CA MET A 123 -3.48 2.80 -18.29
C MET A 123 -2.09 2.31 -17.89
N ILE A 124 -1.11 2.31 -18.81
CA ILE A 124 0.29 1.98 -18.52
C ILE A 124 0.85 2.96 -17.48
N GLN A 125 0.52 4.24 -17.58
CA GLN A 125 0.91 5.25 -16.59
C GLN A 125 0.37 4.97 -15.18
N SER A 126 -0.67 4.17 -15.05
CA SER A 126 -1.18 3.72 -13.75
C SER A 126 -0.20 2.77 -13.06
N PHE A 127 0.46 1.87 -13.80
CA PHE A 127 1.40 0.89 -13.22
C PHE A 127 2.66 1.53 -12.65
N ILE A 128 3.01 2.73 -13.12
CA ILE A 128 4.15 3.49 -12.64
C ILE A 128 4.01 3.80 -11.13
N VAL A 129 2.78 4.02 -10.65
CA VAL A 129 2.53 4.30 -9.23
C VAL A 129 2.85 3.08 -8.36
N THR A 130 2.50 1.87 -8.81
CA THR A 130 2.90 0.62 -8.13
C THR A 130 4.42 0.48 -8.11
N PHE A 131 5.09 0.76 -9.24
CA PHE A 131 6.56 0.68 -9.31
C PHE A 131 7.21 1.61 -8.30
N TYR A 132 6.80 2.88 -8.24
CA TYR A 132 7.30 3.81 -7.24
C TYR A 132 6.94 3.40 -5.81
N GLY A 133 5.77 2.81 -5.59
CA GLY A 133 5.38 2.27 -4.29
C GLY A 133 6.29 1.12 -3.83
N LEU A 134 6.66 0.22 -4.75
CA LEU A 134 7.62 -0.84 -4.49
C LEU A 134 9.01 -0.29 -4.17
N VAL A 135 9.51 0.66 -4.97
CA VAL A 135 10.80 1.33 -4.73
C VAL A 135 10.80 2.01 -3.37
N LEU A 136 9.74 2.77 -3.05
CA LEU A 136 9.60 3.43 -1.76
C LEU A 136 9.54 2.41 -0.61
N ALA A 137 8.79 1.32 -0.76
CA ALA A 137 8.74 0.25 0.23
C ALA A 137 10.12 -0.35 0.51
N VAL A 138 10.91 -0.63 -0.53
CA VAL A 138 12.28 -1.13 -0.39
C VAL A 138 13.16 -0.10 0.32
N LEU A 139 13.09 1.17 -0.08
CA LEU A 139 13.85 2.25 0.55
C LEU A 139 13.53 2.41 2.05
N LEU A 140 12.25 2.27 2.42
CA LEU A 140 11.79 2.34 3.81
C LEU A 140 12.15 1.08 4.63
N LEU A 141 12.31 -0.08 3.98
CA LEU A 141 12.71 -1.32 4.64
C LEU A 141 14.21 -1.35 4.99
N VAL A 142 15.05 -0.61 4.25
CA VAL A 142 16.50 -0.56 4.49
C VAL A 142 16.86 -0.08 5.91
N PRO A 143 16.30 1.05 6.41
CA PRO A 143 16.47 1.45 7.80
C PRO A 143 16.03 0.38 8.81
N ALA A 144 14.91 -0.31 8.57
CA ALA A 144 14.45 -1.38 9.45
C ALA A 144 15.50 -2.48 9.59
N MET A 145 16.00 -3.00 8.46
CA MET A 145 17.04 -4.04 8.45
C MET A 145 18.33 -3.58 9.14
N LYS A 146 18.74 -2.32 8.91
CA LYS A 146 19.94 -1.73 9.53
C LYS A 146 19.80 -1.65 11.05
N ILE A 147 18.67 -1.17 11.55
CA ILE A 147 18.43 -0.98 12.98
C ILE A 147 18.28 -2.33 13.69
N SER A 148 17.57 -3.28 13.07
CA SER A 148 17.41 -4.66 13.56
C SER A 148 18.73 -5.44 13.58
N GLY A 149 19.56 -5.31 12.54
CA GLY A 149 20.88 -5.96 12.48
C GLY A 149 21.89 -5.41 13.51
N LEU A 150 21.72 -4.15 13.93
CA LEU A 150 22.51 -3.53 15.01
C LEU A 150 22.03 -3.93 16.41
N ALA A 151 20.91 -4.66 16.54
CA ALA A 151 20.35 -5.12 17.81
C ALA A 151 20.81 -6.53 18.21
N GLY A 152 21.77 -7.13 17.50
CA GLY A 152 22.26 -8.49 17.76
C GLY A 152 22.89 -8.71 19.16
N ASN A 153 22.41 -9.76 19.84
CA ASN A 153 22.93 -10.48 21.03
C ASN A 153 23.12 -9.71 22.34
N GLY A 154 22.31 -8.68 22.62
CA GLY A 154 22.15 -8.21 24.01
C GLY A 154 21.13 -9.07 24.75
N GLU A 155 21.51 -9.68 25.86
CA GLU A 155 20.57 -10.37 26.77
C GLU A 155 19.36 -9.48 27.09
N PRO A 156 18.16 -10.07 27.29
CA PRO A 156 16.96 -9.33 27.65
C PRO A 156 17.19 -8.65 29.01
N GLY A 157 17.46 -7.34 28.98
CA GLY A 157 17.55 -6.53 30.18
C GLY A 157 16.21 -6.51 30.93
N PRO A 158 16.20 -6.24 32.25
CA PRO A 158 14.99 -6.25 33.06
C PRO A 158 13.98 -5.25 32.47
N GLY A 159 12.77 -5.74 32.17
CA GLY A 159 11.72 -4.98 31.49
C GLY A 159 11.43 -3.64 32.18
N PRO A 160 11.56 -2.49 31.49
CA PRO A 160 11.27 -1.20 32.10
C PRO A 160 9.83 -0.71 31.86
N ARG A 161 9.43 0.11 32.83
CA ARG A 161 8.13 0.73 33.14
C ARG A 161 7.41 1.42 31.97
N PRO A 162 6.06 1.49 32.04
CA PRO A 162 5.22 2.10 31.01
C PRO A 162 5.59 3.57 30.81
N SER A 163 6.08 3.91 29.62
CA SER A 163 6.28 5.30 29.23
C SER A 163 4.92 5.92 28.94
N ARG A 164 4.56 6.87 29.81
CA ARG A 164 3.37 7.72 29.88
C ARG A 164 2.74 8.06 28.53
N GLY A 165 1.49 7.66 28.37
CA GLY A 165 0.60 8.13 27.32
C GLY A 165 0.23 9.60 27.51
N GLY A 166 0.67 10.44 26.58
CA GLY A 166 0.04 11.72 26.26
C GLY A 166 -1.09 11.53 25.22
N PRO A 167 -1.88 12.58 24.91
CA PRO A 167 -3.15 12.47 24.18
C PRO A 167 -2.94 12.11 22.70
N PHE A 168 -2.73 10.82 22.45
CA PHE A 168 -2.49 10.20 21.14
C PHE A 168 -3.69 10.37 20.17
N LEU A 169 -4.85 10.80 20.66
CA LEU A 169 -6.07 10.98 19.85
C LEU A 169 -5.95 12.12 18.84
N PHE A 170 -5.33 13.25 19.19
CA PHE A 170 -5.25 14.40 18.28
C PHE A 170 -4.32 14.13 17.08
N GLU A 171 -3.16 13.50 17.31
CA GLU A 171 -2.24 13.12 16.23
C GLU A 171 -2.87 12.09 15.29
N ARG A 172 -3.65 11.14 15.83
CA ARG A 172 -4.41 10.16 15.04
C ARG A 172 -5.47 10.81 14.17
N VAL A 173 -6.32 11.66 14.76
CA VAL A 173 -7.36 12.37 14.02
C VAL A 173 -6.72 13.19 12.90
N THR A 174 -5.59 13.84 13.19
CA THR A 174 -4.81 14.56 12.18
C THR A 174 -4.34 13.64 11.05
N GLY A 175 -3.83 12.44 11.36
CA GLY A 175 -3.42 11.44 10.36
C GLY A 175 -4.59 10.99 9.47
N TYR A 176 -5.75 10.67 10.06
CA TYR A 176 -6.95 10.28 9.31
C TYR A 176 -7.49 11.40 8.44
N VAL A 177 -7.58 12.63 8.97
CA VAL A 177 -8.02 13.80 8.21
C VAL A 177 -7.05 14.08 7.07
N LEU A 178 -5.74 14.04 7.31
CA LEU A 178 -4.74 14.22 6.26
C LEU A 178 -4.85 13.14 5.18
N PHE A 179 -5.05 11.87 5.56
CA PHE A 179 -5.22 10.79 4.60
C PHE A 179 -6.47 11.00 3.74
N ALA A 180 -7.61 11.35 4.35
CA ALA A 180 -8.86 11.61 3.65
C ALA A 180 -8.71 12.80 2.69
N VAL A 181 -8.03 13.87 3.11
CA VAL A 181 -7.72 15.04 2.26
C VAL A 181 -6.82 14.64 1.09
N VAL A 182 -5.75 13.89 1.32
CA VAL A 182 -4.83 13.43 0.26
C VAL A 182 -5.56 12.54 -0.74
N LEU A 183 -6.37 11.58 -0.27
CA LEU A 183 -7.19 10.73 -1.11
C LEU A 183 -8.19 11.56 -1.93
N GLY A 184 -8.96 12.44 -1.30
CA GLY A 184 -9.94 13.30 -1.97
C GLY A 184 -9.32 14.23 -3.01
N LEU A 185 -8.19 14.87 -2.69
CA LEU A 185 -7.44 15.71 -3.63
C LEU A 185 -6.87 14.91 -4.80
N THR A 186 -6.41 13.68 -4.54
CA THR A 186 -5.92 12.78 -5.59
C THR A 186 -7.04 12.42 -6.56
N VAL A 187 -8.19 11.98 -6.04
CA VAL A 187 -9.36 11.64 -6.85
C VAL A 187 -9.85 12.85 -7.64
N LEU A 188 -9.95 14.02 -7.02
CA LEU A 188 -10.33 15.26 -7.69
C LEU A 188 -9.36 15.65 -8.81
N SER A 189 -8.05 15.54 -8.56
CA SER A 189 -7.01 15.83 -9.55
C SER A 189 -7.09 14.86 -10.73
N LEU A 190 -7.31 13.57 -10.46
CA LEU A 190 -7.42 12.54 -11.49
C LEU A 190 -8.67 12.77 -12.35
N VAL A 191 -9.84 12.96 -11.72
CA VAL A 191 -11.11 13.17 -12.45
C VAL A 191 -11.04 14.43 -13.32
N ARG A 192 -10.42 15.51 -12.86
CA ARG A 192 -10.23 16.73 -13.66
C ARG A 192 -9.27 16.57 -14.83
N SER A 193 -8.35 15.61 -14.76
CA SER A 193 -7.33 15.38 -15.78
C SER A 193 -7.82 14.54 -16.97
N VAL A 194 -9.01 13.95 -16.87
CA VAL A 194 -9.53 13.01 -17.86
C VAL A 194 -10.83 13.57 -18.48
N PRO A 195 -10.98 13.55 -19.82
CA PRO A 195 -12.20 14.00 -20.48
C PRO A 195 -13.42 13.17 -20.02
N PRO A 196 -14.59 13.77 -19.80
CA PRO A 196 -15.81 13.01 -19.50
C PRO A 196 -16.26 12.17 -20.71
N GLY A 197 -16.83 10.99 -20.46
CA GLY A 197 -17.48 10.16 -21.49
C GLY A 197 -16.87 8.77 -21.74
N GLY A 198 -16.19 8.18 -20.76
CA GLY A 198 -15.65 6.82 -20.88
C GLY A 198 -16.69 5.70 -20.75
N PRO A 199 -16.31 4.46 -21.10
CA PRO A 199 -17.21 3.29 -21.09
C PRO A 199 -17.72 2.89 -19.69
N LEU A 200 -17.04 3.30 -18.62
CA LEU A 200 -17.38 2.97 -17.23
C LEU A 200 -17.25 4.21 -16.33
N PRO A 201 -18.34 4.88 -15.92
CA PRO A 201 -18.25 6.07 -15.09
C PRO A 201 -17.38 5.82 -13.85
N ALA A 202 -16.31 6.60 -13.66
CA ALA A 202 -15.36 6.39 -12.57
C ALA A 202 -16.06 6.39 -11.20
N ALA A 203 -17.10 7.20 -11.03
CA ALA A 203 -17.91 7.23 -9.80
C ALA A 203 -18.68 5.92 -9.57
N GLU A 204 -19.17 5.26 -10.62
CA GLU A 204 -19.93 4.01 -10.51
C GLU A 204 -19.03 2.85 -10.09
N VAL A 205 -17.79 2.82 -10.61
CA VAL A 205 -16.78 1.86 -10.16
C VAL A 205 -16.32 2.19 -8.74
N MET A 206 -15.96 3.44 -8.45
CA MET A 206 -15.47 3.81 -7.11
C MET A 206 -16.52 3.72 -6.00
N LEU A 207 -17.81 3.76 -6.34
CA LEU A 207 -18.95 3.61 -5.41
C LEU A 207 -19.74 2.33 -5.67
N HIS A 208 -19.07 1.29 -6.17
CA HIS A 208 -19.72 0.02 -6.48
C HIS A 208 -20.30 -0.62 -5.21
N GLY A 209 -21.62 -0.49 -5.03
CA GLY A 209 -22.34 -0.91 -3.82
C GLY A 209 -22.14 -2.38 -3.45
N PRO A 210 -22.32 -3.34 -4.39
CA PRO A 210 -22.08 -4.75 -4.12
C PRO A 210 -20.66 -5.07 -3.61
N ALA A 211 -19.63 -4.47 -4.21
CA ALA A 211 -18.24 -4.65 -3.76
C ALA A 211 -18.02 -4.05 -2.36
N ALA A 212 -18.59 -2.88 -2.07
CA ALA A 212 -18.49 -2.27 -0.74
C ALA A 212 -19.15 -3.15 0.33
N LEU A 213 -20.38 -3.64 0.06
CA LEU A 213 -21.09 -4.52 0.97
C LEU A 213 -20.33 -5.83 1.21
N PHE A 214 -19.81 -6.43 0.15
CA PHE A 214 -19.06 -7.68 0.24
C PHE A 214 -17.78 -7.53 1.08
N ILE A 215 -16.99 -6.49 0.80
CA ILE A 215 -15.71 -6.26 1.48
C ILE A 215 -15.94 -5.80 2.92
N PHE A 216 -16.71 -4.75 3.16
CA PHE A 216 -16.91 -4.24 4.51
C PHE A 216 -17.76 -5.20 5.36
N GLY A 217 -18.86 -5.72 4.81
CA GLY A 217 -19.72 -6.67 5.51
C GLY A 217 -18.99 -7.98 5.82
N GLY A 218 -18.28 -8.54 4.85
CA GLY A 218 -17.48 -9.75 5.04
C GLY A 218 -16.32 -9.54 6.01
N SER A 219 -15.64 -8.38 5.95
CA SER A 219 -14.53 -8.08 6.86
C SER A 219 -15.00 -7.90 8.29
N ILE A 220 -16.13 -7.21 8.50
CA ILE A 220 -16.76 -7.07 9.81
C ILE A 220 -17.19 -8.44 10.34
N ALA A 221 -17.84 -9.27 9.52
CA ALA A 221 -18.24 -10.62 9.93
C ALA A 221 -17.03 -11.45 10.38
N LEU A 222 -15.98 -11.52 9.56
CA LEU A 222 -14.76 -12.26 9.91
C LEU A 222 -14.05 -11.69 11.15
N ALA A 223 -13.99 -10.37 11.29
CA ALA A 223 -13.41 -9.73 12.46
C ALA A 223 -14.21 -10.04 13.74
N LEU A 224 -15.54 -10.07 13.66
CA LEU A 224 -16.41 -10.47 14.77
C LEU A 224 -16.22 -11.94 15.15
N PHE A 225 -16.08 -12.84 14.17
CA PHE A 225 -15.83 -14.26 14.41
C PHE A 225 -14.45 -14.52 15.04
N LEU A 226 -13.41 -13.79 14.61
CA LEU A 226 -12.05 -13.95 15.11
C LEU A 226 -11.78 -13.20 16.42
N GLY A 227 -12.70 -12.30 16.82
CA GLY A 227 -12.57 -11.49 18.02
C GLY A 227 -11.51 -10.38 17.93
N THR A 228 -10.99 -9.93 19.07
CA THR A 228 -10.18 -8.70 19.19
C THR A 228 -8.68 -8.85 18.89
N GLY A 229 -8.29 -9.90 18.15
CA GLY A 229 -6.89 -10.18 17.82
C GLY A 229 -6.26 -9.12 16.90
N ARG A 230 -4.95 -8.84 17.06
CA ARG A 230 -4.22 -7.80 16.29
C ARG A 230 -4.38 -7.95 14.77
N GLY A 231 -4.44 -9.17 14.27
CA GLY A 231 -4.58 -9.48 12.84
C GLY A 231 -6.00 -9.75 12.36
N ALA A 232 -7.03 -9.61 13.20
CA ALA A 232 -8.41 -9.97 12.81
C ALA A 232 -8.92 -9.11 11.65
N TRP A 233 -8.63 -7.80 11.67
CA TRP A 233 -8.99 -6.90 10.57
C TRP A 233 -8.15 -7.11 9.32
N THR A 234 -6.84 -7.38 9.47
CA THR A 234 -5.98 -7.74 8.34
C THR A 234 -6.46 -9.01 7.66
N PHE A 235 -6.84 -10.01 8.45
CA PHE A 235 -7.45 -11.23 7.95
C PHE A 235 -8.80 -10.97 7.29
N GLY A 236 -9.67 -10.18 7.94
CA GLY A 236 -10.97 -9.81 7.41
C GLY A 236 -10.87 -9.18 6.03
N PHE A 237 -10.13 -8.08 5.90
CA PHE A 237 -9.95 -7.39 4.62
C PHE A 237 -9.15 -8.19 3.61
N GLY A 238 -8.10 -8.89 4.04
CA GLY A 238 -7.27 -9.70 3.16
C GLY A 238 -8.04 -10.89 2.56
N MET A 239 -8.76 -11.65 3.38
CA MET A 239 -9.49 -12.84 2.94
C MET A 239 -10.76 -12.49 2.16
N THR A 240 -11.50 -11.47 2.57
CA THR A 240 -12.67 -11.02 1.80
C THR A 240 -12.26 -10.40 0.48
N GLY A 241 -11.15 -9.66 0.45
CA GLY A 241 -10.53 -9.20 -0.78
C GLY A 241 -10.16 -10.37 -1.71
N LEU A 242 -9.46 -11.39 -1.21
CA LEU A 242 -9.10 -12.57 -2.01
C LEU A 242 -10.34 -13.31 -2.54
N ALA A 243 -11.36 -13.50 -1.69
CA ALA A 243 -12.62 -14.12 -2.10
C ALA A 243 -13.34 -13.30 -3.18
N ALA A 244 -13.36 -11.97 -3.06
CA ALA A 244 -13.95 -11.08 -4.05
C ALA A 244 -13.20 -11.13 -5.38
N LEU A 245 -11.86 -11.15 -5.37
CA LEU A 245 -11.06 -11.30 -6.59
C LEU A 245 -11.35 -12.63 -7.29
N PHE A 246 -11.50 -13.70 -6.52
CA PHE A 246 -11.84 -15.01 -7.07
C PHE A 246 -13.25 -15.05 -7.66
N LEU A 247 -14.24 -14.47 -6.97
CA LEU A 247 -15.60 -14.34 -7.49
C LEU A 247 -15.65 -13.49 -8.76
N GLY A 248 -14.93 -12.38 -8.79
CA GLY A 248 -14.82 -11.53 -9.96
C GLY A 248 -14.16 -12.24 -11.14
N LEU A 249 -13.14 -13.09 -10.89
CA LEU A 249 -12.55 -13.94 -11.92
C LEU A 249 -13.56 -14.91 -12.51
N ILE A 250 -14.32 -15.62 -11.66
CA ILE A 250 -15.37 -16.54 -12.09
C ILE A 250 -16.42 -15.82 -12.93
N GLN A 251 -16.89 -14.65 -12.47
CA GLN A 251 -17.87 -13.85 -13.21
C GLN A 251 -17.32 -13.38 -14.56
N THR A 252 -16.03 -13.02 -14.62
CA THR A 252 -15.36 -12.68 -15.88
C THR A 252 -15.36 -13.86 -16.84
N MET A 253 -15.07 -15.07 -16.34
CA MET A 253 -15.08 -16.30 -17.15
C MET A 253 -16.49 -16.61 -17.69
N PHE A 254 -17.54 -16.44 -16.89
CA PHE A 254 -18.92 -16.59 -17.37
C PHE A 254 -19.27 -15.56 -18.45
N GLY A 255 -18.89 -14.30 -18.27
CA GLY A 255 -19.08 -13.27 -19.29
C GLY A 255 -18.43 -13.62 -20.63
N PHE A 256 -17.28 -14.27 -20.62
CA PHE A 256 -16.66 -14.81 -21.84
C PHE A 256 -17.44 -15.96 -22.46
N VAL A 257 -17.93 -16.89 -21.64
CA VAL A 257 -18.74 -18.03 -22.11
C VAL A 257 -20.06 -17.55 -22.72
N HIS A 258 -20.70 -16.55 -22.12
CA HIS A 258 -21.94 -15.96 -22.61
C HIS A 258 -21.73 -14.96 -23.76
N THR A 259 -20.48 -14.60 -24.07
CA THR A 259 -20.15 -13.53 -25.04
C THR A 259 -20.82 -12.18 -24.69
N ASP A 260 -21.02 -11.90 -23.39
CA ASP A 260 -21.65 -10.67 -22.91
C ASP A 260 -20.61 -9.68 -22.35
N ILE A 261 -20.40 -8.60 -23.10
CA ILE A 261 -19.51 -7.50 -22.73
C ILE A 261 -19.96 -6.82 -21.43
N LYS A 262 -21.27 -6.74 -21.16
CA LYS A 262 -21.79 -6.13 -19.93
C LYS A 262 -21.41 -6.95 -18.70
N GLU A 263 -21.47 -8.27 -18.80
CA GLU A 263 -21.08 -9.17 -17.73
C GLU A 263 -19.58 -9.08 -17.42
N ILE A 264 -18.74 -9.05 -18.47
CA ILE A 264 -17.29 -8.85 -18.34
C ILE A 264 -16.98 -7.48 -17.70
N SER A 265 -17.64 -6.42 -18.16
CA SER A 265 -17.45 -5.06 -17.66
C SER A 265 -17.85 -4.93 -16.19
N ALA A 266 -18.99 -5.52 -15.79
CA ALA A 266 -19.44 -5.56 -14.40
C ALA A 266 -18.46 -6.35 -13.51
N ALA A 267 -17.93 -7.48 -13.99
CA ALA A 267 -16.94 -8.26 -13.27
C ALA A 267 -15.63 -7.49 -13.05
N ILE A 268 -15.14 -6.80 -14.08
CA ILE A 268 -13.95 -5.93 -13.98
C ILE A 268 -14.18 -4.80 -12.97
N ALA A 269 -15.34 -4.14 -13.03
CA ALA A 269 -15.70 -3.09 -12.07
C ALA A 269 -15.71 -3.65 -10.64
N PHE A 270 -16.29 -4.84 -10.43
CA PHE A 270 -16.29 -5.52 -9.13
C PHE A 270 -14.88 -5.85 -8.62
N ILE A 271 -14.00 -6.37 -9.48
CA ILE A 271 -12.59 -6.69 -9.15
C ILE A 271 -11.84 -5.44 -8.68
N ILE A 272 -11.91 -4.36 -9.46
CA ILE A 272 -11.19 -3.11 -9.19
C ILE A 272 -11.70 -2.49 -7.88
N SER A 273 -13.02 -2.40 -7.73
CA SER A 273 -13.66 -1.83 -6.53
C SER A 273 -13.34 -2.63 -5.28
N SER A 274 -13.42 -3.96 -5.36
CA SER A 274 -13.11 -4.84 -4.24
C SER A 274 -11.65 -4.73 -3.82
N SER A 275 -10.73 -4.63 -4.80
CA SER A 275 -9.31 -4.37 -4.53
C SER A 275 -9.10 -3.04 -3.81
N LEU A 276 -9.74 -1.98 -4.28
CA LEU A 276 -9.68 -0.65 -3.68
C LEU A 276 -10.19 -0.67 -2.23
N TYR A 277 -11.37 -1.22 -1.98
CA TYR A 277 -11.95 -1.27 -0.64
C TYR A 277 -11.14 -2.13 0.33
N ALA A 278 -10.61 -3.26 -0.14
CA ALA A 278 -9.78 -4.13 0.69
C ALA A 278 -8.45 -3.46 1.05
N LEU A 279 -7.76 -2.83 0.09
CA LEU A 279 -6.53 -2.07 0.36
C LEU A 279 -6.80 -0.85 1.26
N LEU A 280 -7.91 -0.15 1.04
CA LEU A 280 -8.33 0.97 1.89
C LEU A 280 -8.58 0.52 3.33
N GLY A 281 -9.31 -0.59 3.51
CA GLY A 281 -9.57 -1.18 4.82
C GLY A 281 -8.29 -1.66 5.52
N LEU A 282 -7.38 -2.29 4.77
CA LEU A 282 -6.07 -2.67 5.29
C LEU A 282 -5.29 -1.44 5.79
N VAL A 283 -5.19 -0.38 4.99
CA VAL A 283 -4.39 0.81 5.33
C VAL A 283 -5.04 1.66 6.42
N LEU A 284 -6.37 1.83 6.42
CA LEU A 284 -7.06 2.74 7.35
C LEU A 284 -7.51 2.08 8.66
N VAL A 285 -7.78 0.78 8.63
CA VAL A 285 -8.31 0.07 9.81
C VAL A 285 -7.26 -0.89 10.33
N ALA A 286 -6.72 -1.77 9.48
CA ALA A 286 -5.87 -2.85 9.95
C ALA A 286 -4.45 -2.37 10.36
N ALA A 287 -3.78 -1.58 9.52
CA ALA A 287 -2.44 -1.06 9.81
C ALA A 287 -2.39 -0.27 11.13
N PRO A 288 -3.30 0.70 11.39
CA PRO A 288 -3.23 1.49 12.61
C PRO A 288 -3.56 0.66 13.85
N LEU A 289 -4.28 -0.46 13.72
CA LEU A 289 -4.58 -1.37 14.84
C LEU A 289 -3.42 -2.32 15.13
N GLU A 290 -2.71 -2.79 14.09
CA GLU A 290 -1.53 -3.64 14.23
C GLU A 290 -0.32 -2.87 14.76
N ASP A 291 -0.14 -1.62 14.32
CA ASP A 291 1.00 -0.78 14.65
C ASP A 291 0.92 -0.19 16.07
N ARG A 292 -0.26 -0.24 16.71
CA ARG A 292 -0.46 0.23 18.10
C ARG A 292 0.27 -0.67 19.10
N LYS A 293 1.03 -0.04 20.01
CA LYS A 293 1.43 -0.67 21.28
C LYS A 293 0.23 -0.73 22.22
N ARG A 294 -0.16 -1.94 22.64
CA ARG A 294 -1.10 -2.10 23.76
C ARG A 294 -0.33 -2.10 25.09
N PRO A 295 -0.89 -1.53 26.17
CA PRO A 295 -0.26 -1.50 27.49
C PRO A 295 0.14 -2.89 28.02
N ASP A 296 -0.57 -3.94 27.58
CA ASP A 296 -0.47 -5.29 28.16
C ASP A 296 0.52 -6.22 27.45
N GLY A 297 1.41 -5.69 26.58
CA GLY A 297 2.46 -6.50 25.96
C GLY A 297 1.95 -7.62 25.02
N GLY A 298 0.76 -7.45 24.44
CA GLY A 298 0.13 -8.46 23.58
C GLY A 298 0.98 -8.90 22.37
N ASP A 299 0.67 -10.10 21.86
CA ASP A 299 1.38 -10.83 20.81
C ASP A 299 1.69 -10.01 19.55
N GLN A 300 2.85 -10.27 18.95
CA GLN A 300 3.23 -9.73 17.64
C GLN A 300 2.19 -10.11 16.56
N PRO A 301 2.02 -9.30 15.49
CA PRO A 301 1.16 -9.69 14.38
C PRO A 301 1.56 -11.07 13.85
N GLY A 302 0.57 -11.98 13.81
CA GLY A 302 0.76 -13.37 13.44
C GLY A 302 1.37 -13.53 12.05
N ARG A 303 2.04 -14.66 11.80
CA ARG A 303 2.71 -14.97 10.51
C ARG A 303 1.77 -14.77 9.31
N LEU A 304 0.49 -15.09 9.47
CA LEU A 304 -0.53 -14.99 8.43
C LEU A 304 -0.87 -13.53 8.08
N SER A 305 -0.92 -12.62 9.05
CA SER A 305 -1.09 -11.18 8.78
C SER A 305 0.06 -10.63 7.93
N ARG A 306 1.30 -10.99 8.27
CA ARG A 306 2.49 -10.60 7.48
C ARG A 306 2.42 -11.11 6.03
N VAL A 307 1.96 -12.34 5.83
CA VAL A 307 1.76 -12.90 4.49
C VAL A 307 0.69 -12.12 3.73
N LEU A 308 -0.46 -11.82 4.35
CA LEU A 308 -1.53 -11.07 3.69
C LEU A 308 -1.10 -9.67 3.26
N TRP A 309 -0.32 -8.97 4.08
CA TRP A 309 0.23 -7.66 3.75
C TRP A 309 1.20 -7.65 2.57
N MET A 310 1.88 -8.77 2.33
CA MET A 310 2.75 -8.94 1.18
C MET A 310 1.96 -9.42 -0.05
N ALA A 311 1.15 -10.46 0.14
CA ALA A 311 0.47 -11.20 -0.92
C ALA A 311 -0.74 -10.46 -1.49
N PHE A 312 -1.58 -9.83 -0.66
CA PHE A 312 -2.82 -9.24 -1.14
C PHE A 312 -2.60 -8.08 -2.12
N PRO A 313 -1.75 -7.06 -1.82
CA PRO A 313 -1.51 -6.00 -2.81
C PRO A 313 -0.85 -6.55 -4.08
N PHE A 314 -0.04 -7.60 -3.98
CA PHE A 314 0.54 -8.27 -5.14
C PHE A 314 -0.53 -8.94 -6.02
N VAL A 315 -1.45 -9.68 -5.40
CA VAL A 315 -2.58 -10.31 -6.11
C VAL A 315 -3.49 -9.25 -6.73
N ALA A 316 -3.83 -8.19 -6.00
CA ALA A 316 -4.61 -7.06 -6.54
C ALA A 316 -3.92 -6.41 -7.74
N PHE A 317 -2.59 -6.28 -7.71
CA PHE A 317 -1.81 -5.78 -8.85
C PHE A 317 -1.86 -6.73 -10.04
N ILE A 318 -1.76 -8.06 -9.84
CA ILE A 318 -1.94 -9.05 -10.91
C ILE A 318 -3.32 -8.88 -11.56
N PHE A 319 -4.38 -8.78 -10.76
CA PHE A 319 -5.74 -8.59 -11.28
C PHE A 319 -5.90 -7.27 -12.03
N LEU A 320 -5.20 -6.21 -11.63
CA LEU A 320 -5.16 -4.96 -12.38
C LEU A 320 -4.48 -5.13 -13.75
N VAL A 321 -3.37 -5.86 -13.82
CA VAL A 321 -2.69 -6.20 -15.08
C VAL A 321 -3.58 -7.06 -15.97
N LEU A 322 -4.26 -8.07 -15.40
CA LEU A 322 -5.23 -8.87 -16.14
C LEU A 322 -6.38 -8.01 -16.68
N SER A 323 -6.92 -7.10 -15.87
CA SER A 323 -7.97 -6.16 -16.29
C SER A 323 -7.50 -5.28 -17.44
N TRP A 324 -6.25 -4.81 -17.41
CA TRP A 324 -5.66 -4.07 -18.54
C TRP A 324 -5.59 -4.91 -19.81
N ILE A 325 -5.05 -6.14 -19.72
CA ILE A 325 -4.97 -7.07 -20.86
C ILE A 325 -6.36 -7.30 -21.47
N LEU A 326 -7.37 -7.50 -20.63
CA LEU A 326 -8.75 -7.72 -21.06
C LEU A 326 -9.33 -6.51 -21.78
N VAL A 327 -9.03 -5.29 -21.32
CA VAL A 327 -9.52 -4.05 -21.95
C VAL A 327 -8.86 -3.78 -23.30
N ILE A 328 -7.57 -4.10 -23.47
CA ILE A 328 -6.86 -3.86 -24.73
C ILE A 328 -7.07 -4.99 -25.76
N THR A 329 -7.50 -6.17 -25.34
CA THR A 329 -7.67 -7.32 -26.22
C THR A 329 -8.97 -7.18 -27.03
N PRO A 330 -8.91 -7.07 -28.36
CA PRO A 330 -10.11 -6.91 -29.17
C PRO A 330 -10.95 -8.19 -29.16
N MET A 331 -12.18 -8.11 -28.66
CA MET A 331 -13.17 -9.17 -28.80
C MET A 331 -13.83 -9.09 -30.17
N LYS A 332 -13.70 -10.13 -30.99
CA LYS A 332 -14.47 -10.25 -32.23
C LYS A 332 -15.93 -10.46 -31.86
N ARG A 333 -16.82 -9.55 -32.28
CA ARG A 333 -18.25 -9.84 -32.32
C ARG A 333 -18.46 -10.94 -33.36
N THR A 334 -18.79 -12.14 -32.91
CA THR A 334 -19.48 -13.10 -33.76
C THR A 334 -20.89 -12.56 -33.95
N GLY A 335 -21.19 -12.11 -35.17
CA GLY A 335 -22.54 -11.78 -35.60
C GLY A 335 -23.41 -13.02 -35.70
#